data_AF-A0AAC8ZR67-F1
#
_entry.id   AF-A0AAC8ZR67-F1
#
_cell.length_a   1.000
_cell.length_b   1.000
_cell.length_c   1.000
_cell.angle_alpha   90.00
_cell.angle_beta   90.00
_cell.angle_gamma   90.00
#
_symmetry.space_group_name_H-M   'P 1'
#
loop_
_entity.id
_entity.type
_entity.pdbx_description
1 polymer ?
#
loop_
_entity_poly.entity_id
_entity_poly.type
_entity_poly.pdbx_seq_one_letter_code
_entity_poly.pdbx_strand_id
1 'polypeptide(L)'
;MKHQFSALEARVIGCMLEKQVTTPEQYPLSVNGVVTACNQKTNREPVMNLSEAQVQETLDQLVKRHYLRTVSGFGNRVTKYEQRFCNSEFGDLKFSPAEVALVTTLLLRGAQTPGELRSRAARMHEFSDTAALENTLETLATREDGPFVTRLAREPGKRESRYMHLFCGEPDTATLAAHDENTGADTDALTARVDALEREVAELRERLESLLGHLGE
;
A
#
# COMPACT_ATOMS: atom_id res chain seq x y z
N MET A 1 -6.01 18.48 12.62
CA MET A 1 -6.16 17.41 13.65
C MET A 1 -4.92 16.52 13.56
N LYS A 2 -4.24 16.20 14.67
CA LYS A 2 -3.05 15.33 14.60
C LYS A 2 -3.51 13.88 14.49
N HIS A 3 -3.31 13.25 13.33
CA HIS A 3 -3.64 11.85 13.12
C HIS A 3 -2.58 10.96 13.78
N GLN A 4 -3.03 9.96 14.54
CA GLN A 4 -2.19 8.89 15.08
C GLN A 4 -2.94 7.58 14.85
N PHE A 5 -2.55 6.89 13.79
CA PHE A 5 -3.03 5.56 13.46
C PHE A 5 -2.06 4.51 13.99
N SER A 6 -2.60 3.38 14.43
CA SER A 6 -1.84 2.14 14.51
C SER A 6 -1.54 1.61 13.10
N ALA A 7 -0.61 0.65 12.99
CA ALA A 7 -0.32 -0.01 11.72
C ALA A 7 -1.57 -0.69 11.10
N LEU A 8 -2.46 -1.24 11.94
CA LEU A 8 -3.71 -1.86 11.50
C LEU A 8 -4.70 -0.83 10.98
N GLU A 9 -4.86 0.28 11.70
CA GLU A 9 -5.73 1.38 11.30
C GLU A 9 -5.27 1.99 9.96
N ALA A 10 -3.96 2.23 9.81
CA ALA A 10 -3.38 2.73 8.57
C ALA A 10 -3.61 1.77 7.40
N ARG A 11 -3.45 0.45 7.63
CA ARG A 11 -3.74 -0.58 6.63
C ARG A 11 -5.21 -0.56 6.20
N VAL A 12 -6.14 -0.50 7.15
CA VAL A 12 -7.59 -0.46 6.85
C VAL A 12 -7.93 0.81 6.08
N ILE A 13 -7.51 1.99 6.53
CA ILE A 13 -7.75 3.26 5.83
C ILE A 13 -7.17 3.24 4.42
N GLY A 14 -5.93 2.78 4.26
CA GLY A 14 -5.30 2.63 2.94
C GLY A 14 -6.10 1.70 2.02
N CYS A 15 -6.63 0.58 2.54
CA CYS A 15 -7.46 -0.32 1.75
C CYS A 15 -8.77 0.35 1.30
N MET A 16 -9.43 1.11 2.18
CA MET A 16 -10.66 1.82 1.84
C MET A 16 -10.41 2.87 0.75
N LEU A 17 -9.33 3.65 0.87
CA LEU A 17 -8.95 4.65 -0.13
C LEU A 17 -8.60 4.02 -1.49
N GLU A 18 -7.82 2.93 -1.47
CA GLU A 18 -7.44 2.20 -2.68
C GLU A 18 -8.66 1.67 -3.42
N LYS A 19 -9.57 0.97 -2.71
CA LYS A 19 -10.74 0.34 -3.33
C LYS A 19 -11.81 1.33 -3.75
N GLN A 20 -11.90 2.50 -3.11
CA GLN A 20 -12.77 3.58 -3.57
C GLN A 20 -12.41 4.03 -5.00
N VAL A 21 -11.12 4.03 -5.36
CA VAL A 21 -10.64 4.48 -6.67
C VAL A 21 -10.51 3.33 -7.66
N THR A 22 -9.92 2.21 -7.24
CA THR A 22 -9.54 1.12 -8.15
C THR A 22 -10.67 0.13 -8.44
N THR A 23 -11.64 0.01 -7.54
CA THR A 23 -12.79 -0.91 -7.67
C THR A 23 -14.07 -0.22 -7.19
N PRO A 24 -14.49 0.90 -7.81
CA PRO A 24 -15.64 1.69 -7.37
C PRO A 24 -16.95 0.89 -7.37
N GLU A 25 -17.05 -0.14 -8.21
CA GLU A 25 -18.21 -1.04 -8.28
C GLU A 25 -18.39 -1.92 -7.05
N GLN A 26 -17.32 -2.16 -6.28
CA GLN A 26 -17.36 -2.94 -5.04
C GLN A 26 -17.48 -2.07 -3.79
N TYR A 27 -17.26 -0.76 -3.92
CA TYR A 27 -17.31 0.19 -2.84
C TYR A 27 -18.74 0.72 -2.61
N PRO A 28 -19.22 0.89 -1.36
CA PRO A 28 -18.55 0.65 -0.08
C PRO A 28 -18.30 -0.84 0.25
N LEU A 29 -17.25 -1.10 1.02
CA LEU A 29 -16.80 -2.46 1.35
C LEU A 29 -17.53 -3.03 2.57
N SER A 30 -17.84 -4.32 2.54
CA SER A 30 -18.21 -5.08 3.75
C SER A 30 -16.96 -5.46 4.56
N VAL A 31 -17.14 -5.97 5.77
CA VAL A 31 -16.03 -6.48 6.62
C VAL A 31 -15.15 -7.47 5.85
N ASN A 32 -15.75 -8.44 5.17
CA ASN A 32 -15.03 -9.42 4.35
C ASN A 32 -14.24 -8.78 3.20
N GLY A 33 -14.80 -7.73 2.60
CA GLY A 33 -14.09 -6.94 1.58
C GLY A 33 -12.84 -6.26 2.16
N VAL A 34 -12.95 -5.71 3.37
CA VAL A 34 -11.82 -5.08 4.08
C VAL A 34 -10.77 -6.12 4.48
N VAL A 35 -11.17 -7.27 5.03
CA VAL A 35 -10.25 -8.38 5.36
C VAL A 35 -9.47 -8.82 4.12
N THR A 36 -10.18 -9.06 3.02
CA THR A 36 -9.58 -9.47 1.74
C THR A 36 -8.60 -8.41 1.24
N ALA A 37 -8.95 -7.13 1.35
CA ALA A 37 -8.09 -6.02 0.94
C ALA A 37 -6.84 -5.87 1.84
N CYS A 38 -6.97 -6.06 3.16
CA CYS A 38 -5.84 -5.93 4.09
C CYS A 38 -4.79 -7.03 3.90
N ASN A 39 -5.25 -8.24 3.56
CA ASN A 39 -4.44 -9.46 3.46
C ASN A 39 -4.00 -9.77 2.01
N GLN A 40 -4.12 -8.82 1.07
CA GLN A 40 -3.64 -9.03 -0.30
C GLN A 40 -2.14 -9.28 -0.32
N LYS A 41 -1.70 -10.23 -1.14
CA LYS A 41 -0.26 -10.54 -1.33
C LYS A 41 0.47 -9.48 -2.16
N THR A 42 -0.26 -8.65 -2.90
CA THR A 42 0.29 -7.63 -3.79
C THR A 42 -0.08 -6.24 -3.28
N ASN A 43 0.81 -5.27 -3.50
CA ASN A 43 0.63 -3.87 -3.07
C ASN A 43 0.43 -3.72 -1.55
N ARG A 44 1.00 -4.63 -0.76
CA ARG A 44 1.00 -4.59 0.71
C ARG A 44 2.40 -4.87 1.21
N GLU A 45 2.95 -3.92 1.96
CA GLU A 45 4.23 -4.07 2.66
C GLU A 45 4.02 -3.56 4.10
N PRO A 46 4.10 -4.41 5.13
CA PRO A 46 4.20 -5.88 5.07
C PRO A 46 2.89 -6.55 4.63
N VAL A 47 2.98 -7.76 4.08
CA VAL A 47 1.82 -8.64 3.90
C VAL A 47 1.30 -9.04 5.28
N MET A 48 0.00 -8.85 5.51
CA MET A 48 -0.65 -9.17 6.78
C MET A 48 -1.58 -10.39 6.63
N ASN A 49 -1.92 -11.00 7.76
CA ASN A 49 -2.94 -12.05 7.84
C ASN A 49 -3.88 -11.75 9.02
N LEU A 50 -4.70 -10.71 8.85
CA LEU A 50 -5.64 -10.23 9.85
C LEU A 50 -6.88 -11.11 9.89
N SER A 51 -7.35 -11.44 11.09
CA SER A 51 -8.64 -12.10 11.28
C SER A 51 -9.80 -11.11 11.09
N GLU A 52 -10.98 -11.64 10.79
CA GLU A 52 -12.21 -10.84 10.67
C GLU A 52 -12.50 -10.05 11.96
N ALA A 53 -12.28 -10.66 13.13
CA ALA A 53 -12.47 -10.00 14.43
C ALA A 53 -11.53 -8.80 14.62
N GLN A 54 -10.25 -8.94 14.26
CA GLN A 54 -9.29 -7.82 14.32
C GLN A 54 -9.67 -6.68 13.38
N VAL A 55 -10.13 -7.00 12.17
CA VAL A 55 -10.59 -6.00 11.21
C VAL A 55 -11.87 -5.32 11.70
N GLN A 56 -12.83 -6.07 12.22
CA GLN A 56 -14.08 -5.53 12.77
C GLN A 56 -13.81 -4.57 13.94
N GLU A 57 -12.95 -4.95 14.88
CA GLU A 57 -12.55 -4.08 15.99
C GLU A 57 -11.90 -2.78 15.49
N THR A 58 -11.02 -2.88 14.49
CA THR A 58 -10.37 -1.72 13.86
C THR A 58 -11.40 -0.81 13.17
N LEU A 59 -12.36 -1.39 12.45
CA LEU A 59 -13.44 -0.65 11.80
C LEU A 59 -14.30 0.11 12.83
N ASP A 60 -14.66 -0.54 13.94
CA ASP A 60 -15.45 0.07 15.01
C ASP A 60 -14.71 1.26 15.65
N GLN A 61 -13.40 1.12 15.88
CA GLN A 61 -12.54 2.19 16.39
C GLN A 61 -12.46 3.37 15.40
N LEU A 62 -12.28 3.10 14.11
CA LEU A 62 -12.19 4.13 13.07
C LEU A 62 -13.53 4.84 12.84
N VAL A 63 -14.67 4.13 12.94
CA VAL A 63 -16.01 4.74 12.91
C VAL A 63 -16.22 5.65 14.12
N LYS A 64 -15.85 5.18 15.33
CA LYS A 64 -15.93 5.99 16.56
C LYS A 64 -15.09 7.27 16.48
N ARG A 65 -13.95 7.22 15.78
CA ARG A 65 -13.07 8.37 15.52
C ARG A 65 -13.46 9.17 14.27
N HIS A 66 -14.58 8.84 13.63
CA HIS A 66 -15.13 9.49 12.44
C HIS A 66 -14.27 9.42 11.16
N TYR A 67 -13.30 8.51 11.10
CA TYR A 67 -12.53 8.24 9.88
C TYR A 67 -13.27 7.36 8.89
N LEU A 68 -14.25 6.60 9.36
CA LEU A 68 -15.15 5.79 8.54
C LEU A 68 -16.61 6.12 8.91
N ARG A 69 -17.54 5.78 8.01
CA ARG A 69 -18.98 5.70 8.31
C ARG A 69 -19.53 4.35 7.91
N THR A 70 -20.53 3.89 8.65
CA THR A 70 -21.32 2.72 8.26
C THR A 70 -22.39 3.13 7.25
N VAL A 71 -22.63 2.27 6.28
CA VAL A 71 -23.68 2.39 5.28
C VAL A 71 -24.54 1.15 5.38
N SER A 72 -25.78 1.34 5.83
CA SER A 72 -26.80 0.31 5.89
C SER A 72 -28.01 0.79 5.08
N GLY A 73 -28.21 0.18 3.91
CA GLY A 73 -29.38 0.44 3.08
C GLY A 73 -30.61 -0.29 3.62
N PHE A 74 -31.79 0.30 3.42
CA PHE A 74 -33.06 -0.37 3.77
C PHE A 74 -33.18 -1.71 3.04
N GLY A 75 -33.35 -2.80 3.80
CA GLY A 75 -33.43 -4.17 3.27
C GLY A 75 -32.09 -4.88 3.07
N ASN A 76 -30.95 -4.19 3.22
CA ASN A 76 -29.64 -4.83 3.16
C ASN A 76 -29.11 -5.13 4.58
N ARG A 77 -28.96 -6.42 4.89
CA ARG A 77 -28.52 -6.89 6.22
C ARG A 77 -27.02 -6.73 6.44
N VAL A 78 -26.24 -6.55 5.37
CA VAL A 78 -24.78 -6.46 5.43
C VAL A 78 -24.37 -5.01 5.64
N THR A 79 -23.76 -4.71 6.78
CA THR A 79 -23.13 -3.42 7.05
C THR A 79 -21.94 -3.24 6.12
N LYS A 80 -21.91 -2.11 5.43
CA LYS A 80 -20.77 -1.67 4.62
C LYS A 80 -20.12 -0.44 5.23
N TYR A 81 -18.89 -0.14 4.84
CA TYR A 81 -18.09 0.94 5.38
C TYR A 81 -17.63 1.87 4.25
N GLU A 82 -17.62 3.15 4.55
CA GLU A 82 -17.19 4.22 3.67
C GLU A 82 -16.12 5.06 4.37
N GLN A 83 -15.03 5.37 3.69
CA GLN A 83 -14.02 6.28 4.20
C GLN A 83 -14.57 7.71 4.30
N ARG A 84 -14.27 8.34 5.43
CA ARG A 84 -14.47 9.76 5.71
C ARG A 84 -13.16 10.49 6.02
N PHE A 85 -12.04 9.78 5.92
CA PHE A 85 -10.69 10.26 6.23
C PHE A 85 -10.33 11.51 5.44
N CYS A 86 -10.58 11.52 4.13
CA CYS A 86 -10.37 12.68 3.28
C CYS A 86 -11.54 12.90 2.32
N ASN A 87 -11.70 14.14 1.84
CA ASN A 87 -12.70 14.53 0.84
C ASN A 87 -14.16 14.23 1.24
N SER A 88 -14.45 14.07 2.55
CA SER A 88 -15.83 13.93 3.01
C SER A 88 -16.53 15.29 3.06
N GLU A 89 -17.86 15.29 3.00
CA GLU A 89 -18.68 16.52 2.95
C GLU A 89 -18.35 17.51 4.09
N PHE A 90 -18.10 17.00 5.29
CA PHE A 90 -17.87 17.79 6.50
C PHE A 90 -16.42 17.71 7.03
N GLY A 91 -15.52 17.02 6.32
CA GLY A 91 -14.13 16.89 6.73
C GLY A 91 -13.27 17.99 6.14
N ASP A 92 -12.41 18.60 6.97
CA ASP A 92 -11.47 19.65 6.56
C ASP A 92 -10.34 19.11 5.67
N LEU A 93 -9.98 17.83 5.82
CA LEU A 93 -8.90 17.21 5.07
C LEU A 93 -9.32 16.97 3.61
N LYS A 94 -8.84 17.83 2.71
CA LYS A 94 -9.05 17.71 1.27
C LYS A 94 -7.77 17.31 0.55
N PHE A 95 -7.83 16.24 -0.22
CA PHE A 95 -6.73 15.76 -1.06
C PHE A 95 -7.19 15.72 -2.51
N SER A 96 -6.36 16.23 -3.41
CA SER A 96 -6.47 15.99 -4.85
C SER A 96 -6.32 14.49 -5.17
N PRO A 97 -6.75 14.03 -6.35
CA PRO A 97 -6.56 12.63 -6.76
C PRO A 97 -5.10 12.16 -6.70
N ALA A 98 -4.16 13.03 -7.06
CA ALA A 98 -2.72 12.77 -6.97
C ALA A 98 -2.27 12.56 -5.51
N GLU A 99 -2.70 13.43 -4.60
CA GLU A 99 -2.39 13.33 -3.18
C GLU A 99 -2.98 12.06 -2.56
N VAL A 100 -4.23 11.72 -2.89
CA VAL A 100 -4.88 10.47 -2.43
C VAL A 100 -4.08 9.25 -2.88
N ALA A 101 -3.64 9.22 -4.14
CA ALA A 101 -2.86 8.10 -4.67
C ALA A 101 -1.53 7.90 -3.92
N LEU A 102 -0.80 8.99 -3.64
CA LEU A 102 0.48 8.93 -2.92
C LEU A 102 0.28 8.54 -1.45
N VAL A 103 -0.64 9.21 -0.74
CA VAL A 103 -0.95 8.90 0.66
C VAL A 103 -1.39 7.44 0.82
N THR A 104 -2.26 6.96 -0.06
CA THR A 104 -2.73 5.57 -0.02
C THR A 104 -1.60 4.59 -0.24
N THR A 105 -0.73 4.85 -1.22
CA THR A 105 0.41 3.98 -1.53
C THR A 105 1.40 3.93 -0.37
N LEU A 106 1.65 5.07 0.29
CA LEU A 106 2.50 5.14 1.49
C LEU A 106 1.87 4.42 2.69
N LEU A 107 0.56 4.55 2.92
CA LEU A 107 -0.14 3.84 4.01
C LEU A 107 -0.08 2.31 3.84
N LEU A 108 -0.13 1.84 2.58
CA LEU A 108 -0.19 0.41 2.27
C LEU A 108 1.18 -0.26 2.17
N ARG A 109 2.22 0.51 1.84
CA ARG A 109 3.56 -0.03 1.52
C ARG A 109 4.72 0.67 2.21
N GLY A 110 4.45 1.61 3.12
CA GLY A 110 5.49 2.32 3.85
C GLY A 110 6.34 3.24 2.99
N ALA A 111 7.60 3.42 3.41
CA ALA A 111 8.52 4.41 2.85
C ALA A 111 9.02 4.02 1.45
N GLN A 112 8.83 4.89 0.46
CA GLN A 112 9.12 4.59 -0.95
C GLN A 112 9.80 5.75 -1.67
N THR A 113 10.55 5.46 -2.73
CA THR A 113 11.15 6.51 -3.57
C THR A 113 10.13 7.11 -4.55
N PRO A 114 10.37 8.32 -5.09
CA PRO A 114 9.54 8.89 -6.15
C PRO A 114 9.36 7.98 -7.37
N GLY A 115 10.42 7.28 -7.80
CA GLY A 115 10.35 6.33 -8.91
C GLY A 115 9.41 5.14 -8.62
N GLU A 116 9.48 4.57 -7.41
CA GLU A 116 8.58 3.50 -6.99
C GLU A 116 7.13 3.99 -6.91
N LEU A 117 6.90 5.13 -6.24
CA LEU A 117 5.58 5.71 -6.08
C LEU A 117 4.90 5.96 -7.42
N ARG A 118 5.64 6.44 -8.42
CA ARG A 118 5.09 6.66 -9.76
C ARG A 118 4.48 5.40 -10.36
N SER A 119 5.20 4.28 -10.30
CA SER A 119 4.72 3.01 -10.84
C SER A 119 3.59 2.40 -10.01
N ARG A 120 3.69 2.48 -8.68
CA ARG A 120 2.81 1.79 -7.73
C ARG A 120 1.48 2.53 -7.51
N ALA A 121 1.48 3.85 -7.63
CA ALA A 121 0.29 4.71 -7.49
C ALA A 121 -0.48 4.91 -8.82
N ALA A 122 0.09 4.51 -9.96
CA ALA A 122 -0.44 4.76 -11.30
C ALA A 122 -1.90 4.32 -11.50
N ARG A 123 -2.32 3.22 -10.86
CA ARG A 123 -3.71 2.73 -10.96
C ARG A 123 -4.73 3.61 -10.24
N MET A 124 -4.29 4.42 -9.29
CA MET A 124 -5.15 5.40 -8.61
C MET A 124 -5.06 6.77 -9.28
N HIS A 125 -3.86 7.16 -9.71
CA HIS A 125 -3.63 8.40 -10.45
C HIS A 125 -2.36 8.29 -11.31
N GLU A 126 -2.48 8.57 -12.61
CA GLU A 126 -1.35 8.58 -13.52
C GLU A 126 -0.64 9.94 -13.48
N PHE A 127 0.67 9.92 -13.17
CA PHE A 127 1.51 11.11 -13.16
C PHE A 127 2.20 11.32 -14.51
N SER A 128 2.12 12.54 -15.04
CA SER A 128 2.75 12.94 -16.32
C SER A 128 4.25 12.71 -16.33
N ASP A 129 4.93 13.13 -15.26
CA ASP A 129 6.36 12.98 -15.06
C ASP A 129 6.70 12.83 -13.57
N THR A 130 7.97 12.55 -13.28
CA THR A 130 8.45 12.42 -11.90
C THR A 130 8.45 13.76 -11.17
N ALA A 131 8.59 14.88 -11.88
CA ALA A 131 8.58 16.22 -11.28
C ALA A 131 7.18 16.58 -10.75
N ALA A 132 6.12 16.24 -11.47
CA ALA A 132 4.74 16.41 -11.01
C ALA A 132 4.46 15.61 -9.72
N LEU A 133 5.00 14.40 -9.63
CA LEU A 133 4.92 13.58 -8.43
C LEU A 133 5.70 14.20 -7.26
N GLU A 134 6.94 14.65 -7.49
CA GLU A 134 7.76 15.30 -6.47
C GLU A 134 7.12 16.61 -5.98
N ASN A 135 6.55 17.42 -6.88
CA ASN A 135 5.79 18.61 -6.51
C ASN A 135 4.58 18.27 -5.64
N THR A 136 3.91 17.15 -5.91
CA THR A 136 2.78 16.67 -5.09
C THR A 136 3.26 16.25 -3.69
N LEU A 137 4.41 15.57 -3.59
CA LEU A 137 5.03 15.21 -2.31
C LEU A 137 5.48 16.45 -1.52
N GLU A 138 6.07 17.45 -2.20
CA GLU A 138 6.48 18.70 -1.58
C GLU A 138 5.28 19.50 -1.07
N THR A 139 4.19 19.53 -1.85
CA THR A 139 2.91 20.11 -1.41
C THR A 139 2.41 19.39 -0.15
N LEU A 140 2.35 18.06 -0.14
CA LEU A 140 1.94 17.29 1.03
C LEU A 140 2.85 17.49 2.25
N ALA A 141 4.12 17.82 2.06
CA ALA A 141 5.08 18.08 3.14
C ALA A 141 5.00 19.51 3.70
N THR A 142 4.52 20.47 2.91
CA THR A 142 4.55 21.91 3.25
C THR A 142 3.18 22.53 3.50
N ARG A 143 2.11 21.73 3.42
CA ARG A 143 0.74 22.14 3.64
C ARG A 143 0.50 22.77 5.02
N GLU A 144 -0.29 23.84 5.05
CA GLU A 144 -0.62 24.61 6.26
C GLU A 144 -1.46 23.81 7.27
N ASP A 145 -2.33 22.92 6.79
CA ASP A 145 -3.15 22.02 7.62
C ASP A 145 -2.35 20.84 8.21
N GLY A 146 -1.06 20.77 7.88
CA GLY A 146 -0.06 19.90 8.49
C GLY A 146 0.78 19.17 7.45
N PRO A 147 2.04 18.82 7.78
CA PRO A 147 2.82 17.93 6.95
C PRO A 147 2.19 16.53 7.00
N PHE A 148 1.88 15.96 5.84
CA PHE A 148 1.31 14.61 5.71
C PHE A 148 2.35 13.58 5.31
N VAL A 149 3.45 14.04 4.70
CA VAL A 149 4.59 13.22 4.33
C VAL A 149 5.88 13.90 4.78
N THR A 150 6.93 13.12 4.96
CA THR A 150 8.28 13.60 5.23
C THR A 150 9.27 12.92 4.31
N ARG A 151 10.31 13.67 3.90
CA ARG A 151 11.43 13.14 3.13
C ARG A 151 12.48 12.60 4.08
N LEU A 152 12.78 11.31 3.97
CA LEU A 152 13.79 10.64 4.78
C LEU A 152 15.20 10.97 4.29
N ALA A 153 16.17 10.81 5.20
CA ALA A 153 17.58 10.89 4.87
C ALA A 153 17.93 9.88 3.78
N ARG A 154 18.80 10.27 2.86
CA ARG A 154 19.26 9.39 1.79
C ARG A 154 20.14 8.29 2.37
N GLU A 155 19.88 7.05 1.97
CA GLU A 155 20.76 5.94 2.29
C GLU A 155 22.12 6.08 1.60
N PRO A 156 23.19 5.58 2.23
CA PRO A 156 24.48 5.45 1.59
C PRO A 156 24.36 4.70 0.25
N GLY A 157 24.83 5.29 -0.84
CA GLY A 157 24.84 4.67 -2.17
C GLY A 157 23.54 4.79 -2.98
N LYS A 158 22.42 5.25 -2.41
CA LYS A 158 21.18 5.49 -3.16
C LYS A 158 21.14 6.90 -3.75
N ARG A 159 20.58 7.03 -4.96
CA ARG A 159 20.44 8.32 -5.68
C ARG A 159 19.23 9.14 -5.23
N GLU A 160 18.19 8.49 -4.75
CA GLU A 160 16.90 9.11 -4.41
C GLU A 160 16.60 8.97 -2.92
N SER A 161 15.95 9.97 -2.34
CA SER A 161 15.39 9.90 -0.97
C SER A 161 14.05 9.19 -1.00
N ARG A 162 13.71 8.50 0.09
CA ARG A 162 12.39 7.92 0.31
C ARG A 162 11.47 8.91 1.04
N TYR A 163 10.17 8.75 0.84
CA TYR A 163 9.14 9.51 1.52
C TYR A 163 8.31 8.59 2.39
N MET A 164 7.89 9.06 3.56
CA MET A 164 7.03 8.33 4.48
C MET A 164 5.87 9.22 4.94
N HIS A 165 4.69 8.64 5.13
CA HIS A 165 3.54 9.37 5.65
C HIS A 165 3.68 9.66 7.15
N LEU A 166 2.97 10.67 7.66
CA LEU A 166 3.01 11.08 9.07
C LEU A 166 1.76 10.71 9.87
N PHE A 167 0.80 10.01 9.26
CA PHE A 167 -0.45 9.60 9.94
C PHE A 167 -0.28 8.57 11.07
N CYS A 168 0.87 7.90 11.16
CA CYS A 168 1.23 7.00 12.28
C CYS A 168 2.18 7.66 13.29
N GLY A 169 2.38 8.98 13.21
CA GLY A 169 3.41 9.68 13.97
C GLY A 169 4.69 9.89 13.16
N GLU A 170 5.73 10.38 13.84
CA GLU A 170 7.04 10.59 13.21
C GLU A 170 7.72 9.24 12.96
N PRO A 171 8.25 9.01 11.75
CA PRO A 171 8.91 7.76 11.43
C PRO A 171 10.20 7.62 12.24
N ASP A 172 10.33 6.50 12.95
CA ASP A 172 11.62 6.12 13.52
C ASP A 172 12.54 5.63 12.39
N THR A 173 13.51 6.47 12.05
CA THR A 173 14.49 6.22 10.99
C THR A 173 15.35 4.98 11.26
N ALA A 174 15.55 4.58 12.53
CA ALA A 174 16.33 3.39 12.87
C ALA A 174 15.54 2.11 12.56
N THR A 175 14.26 2.09 12.90
CA THR A 175 13.38 0.93 12.64
C THR A 175 13.11 0.76 11.13
N LEU A 176 13.01 1.86 10.38
CA LEU A 176 12.88 1.80 8.92
C LEU A 176 14.13 1.20 8.25
N ALA A 177 15.33 1.63 8.65
CA ALA A 177 16.58 1.08 8.10
C ALA A 177 16.70 -0.44 8.34
N ALA A 178 16.30 -0.93 9.52
CA ALA A 178 16.32 -2.36 9.82
C ALA A 178 15.32 -3.17 8.97
N HIS A 179 14.15 -2.60 8.65
CA HIS A 179 13.17 -3.25 7.77
C HIS A 179 13.67 -3.36 6.32
N ASP A 180 14.45 -2.40 5.85
CA ASP A 180 15.03 -2.44 4.50
C ASP A 180 16.16 -3.45 4.37
N GLU A 181 17.04 -3.58 5.38
CA GLU A 181 18.06 -4.64 5.36
C GLU A 181 17.42 -6.02 5.28
N ASN A 182 16.32 -6.22 6.01
CA ASN A 182 15.59 -7.48 5.99
C ASN A 182 14.85 -7.72 4.65
N THR A 183 14.34 -6.65 4.02
CA THR A 183 13.69 -6.75 2.69
C THR A 183 14.72 -7.00 1.59
N GLY A 184 15.89 -6.33 1.66
CA GLY A 184 17.03 -6.54 0.76
C GLY A 184 17.52 -7.98 0.80
N ALA A 185 17.69 -8.54 2.01
CA ALA A 185 18.06 -9.93 2.20
C ALA A 185 17.02 -10.91 1.63
N ASP A 186 15.71 -10.60 1.77
CA ASP A 186 14.63 -11.44 1.24
C ASP A 186 14.55 -11.39 -0.30
N THR A 187 14.82 -10.22 -0.91
CA THR A 187 14.96 -10.09 -2.38
C THR A 187 16.18 -10.83 -2.92
N ASP A 188 17.31 -10.81 -2.22
CA ASP A 188 18.51 -11.54 -2.63
C ASP A 188 18.29 -13.05 -2.54
N ALA A 189 17.62 -13.51 -1.47
CA ALA A 189 17.24 -14.91 -1.30
C ALA A 189 16.26 -15.38 -2.39
N LEU A 190 15.29 -14.54 -2.76
CA LEU A 190 14.35 -14.84 -3.84
C LEU A 190 15.05 -14.91 -5.20
N THR A 191 15.98 -13.98 -5.47
CA THR A 191 16.77 -13.96 -6.71
C THR A 191 17.61 -15.22 -6.84
N ALA A 192 18.31 -15.62 -5.79
CA ALA A 192 19.10 -16.85 -5.78
C ALA A 192 18.24 -18.11 -6.04
N ARG A 193 17.00 -18.12 -5.53
CA ARG A 193 16.06 -19.23 -5.73
C ARG A 193 15.50 -19.26 -7.15
N VAL A 194 15.26 -18.11 -7.77
CA VAL A 194 14.88 -18.00 -9.18
C VAL A 194 16.01 -18.51 -10.08
N ASP A 195 17.25 -18.08 -9.84
CA ASP A 195 18.41 -18.54 -10.63
C ASP A 195 18.64 -20.07 -10.53
N ALA A 196 18.33 -20.66 -9.38
CA ALA A 196 18.40 -22.10 -9.18
C ALA A 196 17.30 -22.83 -9.98
N LEU A 197 16.07 -22.32 -9.93
CA LEU A 197 14.94 -22.87 -10.67
C LEU A 197 15.13 -22.73 -12.19
N GLU A 198 15.67 -21.62 -12.67
CA GLU A 198 15.95 -21.43 -14.10
C GLU A 198 16.99 -22.44 -14.62
N ARG A 199 18.01 -22.75 -13.82
CA ARG A 199 18.98 -23.82 -14.14
C ARG A 199 18.34 -25.20 -14.16
N GLU A 200 17.51 -25.52 -13.18
CA GLU A 200 16.81 -26.81 -13.12
C GLU A 200 15.84 -26.98 -14.29
N VAL A 201 15.12 -25.92 -14.67
CA VAL A 201 14.25 -25.92 -15.85
C VAL A 201 15.05 -26.12 -17.14
N ALA A 202 16.22 -25.49 -17.28
CA ALA A 202 17.09 -25.69 -18.44
C ALA A 202 17.57 -27.15 -18.54
N GLU A 203 18.03 -27.73 -17.43
CA GLU A 203 18.48 -29.14 -17.38
C GLU A 203 17.33 -30.12 -17.67
N LEU A 204 16.14 -29.88 -17.12
CA LEU A 204 14.95 -30.68 -17.40
C LEU A 204 14.53 -30.59 -18.87
N ARG A 205 14.65 -29.40 -19.50
CA ARG A 205 14.36 -29.22 -20.92
C ARG A 205 15.32 -30.02 -21.80
N GLU A 206 16.63 -29.97 -21.53
CA GLU A 206 17.62 -30.78 -22.27
C GLU A 206 17.36 -32.28 -22.13
N ARG A 207 17.05 -32.76 -20.91
CA ARG A 207 16.72 -34.16 -20.68
C ARG A 207 15.45 -34.58 -21.42
N LEU A 208 14.45 -33.71 -21.47
CA LEU A 208 13.20 -33.97 -22.19
C LEU A 208 13.43 -34.03 -23.70
N GLU A 209 14.25 -33.12 -24.24
CA GLU A 209 14.60 -33.08 -25.66
C GLU A 209 15.43 -34.32 -26.06
N SER A 210 16.35 -34.75 -25.21
CA SER A 210 17.07 -36.01 -25.37
C SER A 210 16.12 -37.21 -25.39
N LEU A 211 15.20 -37.33 -24.43
CA LEU A 211 14.23 -38.43 -24.37
C LEU A 211 13.27 -38.44 -25.57
N LEU A 212 12.76 -37.27 -25.98
CA LEU A 212 11.90 -37.15 -27.15
C LEU A 212 12.64 -37.50 -28.45
N GLY A 213 13.93 -37.15 -28.56
CA GLY A 213 14.77 -37.54 -29.69
C GLY A 213 14.96 -39.06 -29.79
N HIS A 214 15.07 -39.77 -28.67
CA HIS A 214 15.22 -41.24 -28.65
C HIS A 214 13.91 -42.00 -28.86
N LEU A 215 12.74 -41.35 -28.67
CA LEU A 215 11.42 -41.93 -28.92
C LEU A 215 10.92 -41.72 -30.35
N GLY A 216 11.65 -40.95 -31.16
CA GLY A 216 11.34 -40.63 -32.56
C GLY A 216 12.11 -41.45 -33.61
N GLU A 217 13.03 -42.32 -33.20
CA GLU A 217 13.65 -43.39 -34.01
C GLU A 217 12.95 -44.75 -33.78
#